data_AF-A0A483HEW4-F1
#
_entry.id   AF-A0A483HEW4-F1
#
_cell.length_a   1.000
_cell.length_b   1.000
_cell.length_c   1.000
_cell.angle_alpha   90.00
_cell.angle_beta   90.00
_cell.angle_gamma   90.00
#
_symmetry.space_group_name_H-M   'P 1'
#
loop_
_entity.id
_entity.type
_entity.pdbx_description
1 polymer ?
#
loop_
_entity_poly.entity_id
_entity_poly.type
_entity_poly.pdbx_seq_one_letter_code
_entity_poly.pdbx_strand_id
1 'polypeptide(L)' 'MMSFDTHAAMDMITHSTGGFSYDTLARALISNKKAKAGGCLLKDCQEFCEYLESQGVIKRNAPCDRDEDVYYEYSPH' A
#
# COMPACT_ATOMS: atom_id res chain seq x y z
N MET A 1 -7.73 -12.27 6.14
CA MET A 1 -6.98 -11.85 7.34
C MET A 1 -5.64 -11.38 6.83
N MET A 2 -5.33 -10.10 6.92
CA MET A 2 -4.11 -9.56 6.32
C MET A 2 -2.88 -10.11 7.02
N SER A 3 -1.84 -10.44 6.24
CA SER A 3 -0.59 -11.03 6.75
C SER A 3 0.32 -10.02 7.46
N PHE A 4 -0.12 -8.77 7.62
CA PHE A 4 0.67 -7.65 8.13
C PHE A 4 -0.17 -6.73 9.03
N ASP A 5 0.53 -5.88 9.77
CA ASP A 5 -0.06 -4.88 10.64
C ASP A 5 -0.56 -3.67 9.84
N THR A 6 -1.89 -3.49 9.76
CA THR A 6 -2.53 -2.41 9.00
C THR A 6 -2.25 -1.02 9.57
N HIS A 7 -2.01 -0.90 10.88
CA HIS A 7 -1.60 0.37 11.49
C HIS A 7 -0.18 0.75 11.04
N ALA A 8 0.74 -0.23 10.99
CA ALA A 8 2.09 0.00 10.48
C ALA A 8 2.08 0.34 8.99
N ALA A 9 1.24 -0.32 8.19
CA ALA A 9 1.07 0.03 6.78
C ALA A 9 0.52 1.46 6.62
N MET A 10 -0.47 1.84 7.42
CA MET A 10 -1.02 3.18 7.41
C MET A 10 0.03 4.24 7.82
N ASP A 11 0.84 3.95 8.84
CA ASP A 11 1.96 4.81 9.25
C ASP A 11 2.98 5.02 8.12
N MET A 12 3.28 3.97 7.34
CA MET A 12 4.15 4.12 6.17
C MET A 12 3.52 4.96 5.06
N ILE A 13 2.22 4.82 4.83
CA ILE A 13 1.47 5.56 3.81
C ILE A 13 1.41 7.05 4.17
N THR A 14 1.13 7.39 5.43
CA THR A 14 1.05 8.79 5.88
C THR A 14 2.40 9.50 5.85
N HIS A 15 3.50 8.76 6.05
CA HIS A 15 4.87 9.28 5.95
C HIS A 15 5.44 9.18 4.52
N SER A 16 4.71 8.57 3.57
CA SER A 16 5.13 8.49 2.18
C SER A 16 5.11 9.88 1.55
N THR A 17 6.29 10.40 1.25
CA THR A 17 6.46 11.68 0.56
C THR A 17 6.37 11.46 -0.94
N GLY A 18 5.14 11.32 -1.45
CA GLY A 18 4.83 11.13 -2.87
C GLY A 18 4.04 9.86 -3.18
N GLY A 19 3.92 9.56 -4.48
CA GLY A 19 3.24 8.35 -4.97
C GLY A 19 3.98 7.07 -4.59
N PHE A 20 3.25 6.06 -4.12
CA PHE A 20 3.77 4.75 -3.73
C PHE A 20 2.95 3.64 -4.39
N SER A 21 3.58 2.49 -4.64
CA SER A 21 2.88 1.29 -5.12
C SER A 21 2.67 0.28 -3.98
N TYR A 22 1.72 -0.65 -4.14
CA TYR A 22 1.53 -1.74 -3.17
C TYR A 22 2.78 -2.65 -3.05
N ASP A 23 3.62 -2.74 -4.09
CA ASP A 23 4.92 -3.41 -4.03
C ASP A 23 5.89 -2.67 -3.09
N THR A 24 5.96 -1.34 -3.22
CA THR A 24 6.79 -0.50 -2.36
C THR A 24 6.36 -0.63 -0.89
N LEU A 25 5.05 -0.63 -0.64
CA LEU A 25 4.47 -0.85 0.68
C LEU A 25 4.83 -2.25 1.22
N ALA A 26 4.66 -3.30 0.42
CA ALA A 26 5.02 -4.66 0.83
C ALA A 26 6.50 -4.79 1.18
N ARG A 27 7.39 -4.19 0.38
CA ARG A 27 8.84 -4.17 0.65
C ARG A 27 9.16 -3.39 1.92
N ALA A 28 8.53 -2.24 2.14
CA ALA A 28 8.71 -1.44 3.35
C ALA A 28 8.25 -2.21 4.60
N LEU A 29 7.13 -2.92 4.53
CA LEU A 29 6.61 -3.77 5.60
C LEU A 29 7.55 -4.95 5.92
N ILE A 30 8.11 -5.62 4.90
CA ILE A 30 9.13 -6.66 5.08
C ILE A 30 10.39 -6.08 5.74
N SER A 31 10.88 -4.96 5.21
CA SER A 31 12.11 -4.30 5.68
C SER A 31 12.00 -3.87 7.15
N ASN A 32 10.84 -3.36 7.53
CA ASN A 32 10.54 -2.94 8.90
C ASN A 32 10.14 -4.12 9.81
N LYS A 33 10.24 -5.38 9.34
CA LYS A 33 9.82 -6.61 10.03
C LYS A 33 8.35 -6.56 10.52
N LYS A 34 7.53 -5.73 9.89
CA LYS A 34 6.08 -5.55 10.15
C LYS A 34 5.22 -6.53 9.34
N ALA A 35 5.84 -7.21 8.39
CA ALA A 35 5.27 -8.33 7.66
C ALA A 35 6.30 -9.44 7.46
N LYS A 36 5.83 -10.69 7.35
CA LYS A 36 6.65 -11.79 6.83
C LYS A 36 6.59 -11.75 5.31
N ALA A 37 7.73 -11.94 4.65
CA ALA A 37 7.80 -12.19 3.21
C ALA A 37 7.14 -13.55 2.93
N GLY A 38 5.82 -13.56 2.78
CA GLY A 38 5.01 -14.69 2.38
C GLY A 38 4.33 -14.39 1.05
N GLY A 39 4.00 -15.42 0.27
CA GLY A 39 3.43 -15.28 -1.07
C GLY A 39 2.13 -14.46 -1.15
N CYS A 40 1.43 -14.26 -0.03
CA CYS A 40 0.18 -13.50 0.04
C CYS A 40 0.38 -12.01 0.38
N LEU A 41 1.58 -11.56 0.76
CA LEU A 41 1.78 -10.19 1.26
C LEU A 41 1.45 -9.11 0.22
N LEU A 42 1.88 -9.31 -1.03
CA LEU A 42 1.58 -8.39 -2.13
C LEU A 42 0.08 -8.24 -2.34
N LYS A 43 -0.64 -9.37 -2.29
CA LYS A 43 -2.09 -9.39 -2.48
C LYS A 43 -2.81 -8.71 -1.31
N ASP A 44 -2.39 -8.97 -0.07
CA ASP A 44 -2.94 -8.28 1.09
C ASP A 44 -2.67 -6.76 1.00
N CYS A 45 -1.49 -6.35 0.53
CA CYS A 45 -1.14 -4.92 0.37
C CYS A 45 -1.99 -4.27 -0.73
N GLN A 46 -2.25 -4.99 -1.81
CA GLN A 46 -3.16 -4.55 -2.88
C GLN A 46 -4.58 -4.35 -2.34
N GLU A 47 -5.16 -5.37 -1.70
CA GLU A 47 -6.51 -5.31 -1.10
C GLU A 47 -6.61 -4.17 -0.06
N PHE A 48 -5.52 -3.93 0.68
CA PHE A 48 -5.46 -2.82 1.64
C PHE A 48 -5.45 -1.45 0.96
N CYS A 49 -4.69 -1.28 -0.12
CA CYS A 49 -4.69 -0.04 -0.87
C CYS A 49 -6.07 0.23 -1.51
N GLU A 50 -6.73 -0.79 -2.04
CA GLU A 50 -8.10 -0.68 -2.57
C GLU A 50 -9.11 -0.30 -1.47
N TYR A 51 -8.97 -0.87 -0.27
CA TYR A 51 -9.78 -0.49 0.88
C TYR A 51 -9.58 1.00 1.25
N LEU A 52 -8.33 1.45 1.32
CA LEU A 52 -8.01 2.85 1.64
C LEU A 52 -8.49 3.82 0.54
N GLU A 53 -8.43 3.41 -0.73
CA GLU A 53 -9.00 4.17 -1.85
C GLU A 53 -10.51 4.31 -1.69
N SER A 54 -11.20 3.20 -1.38
CA SER A 54 -12.65 3.22 -1.14
C SER A 54 -13.04 4.10 0.06
N GLN A 55 -12.17 4.25 1.05
CA GLN A 55 -12.36 5.17 2.18
C GLN A 55 -11.96 6.62 1.86
N GLY A 56 -11.38 6.90 0.68
CA GLY A 56 -10.90 8.23 0.29
C GLY A 56 -9.60 8.66 0.98
N VAL A 57 -8.89 7.73 1.62
CA VAL A 57 -7.64 7.99 2.35
C VAL A 57 -6.46 8.15 1.39
N ILE A 58 -6.45 7.34 0.33
CA ILE A 58 -5.46 7.41 -0.75
C ILE A 58 -6.19 7.55 -2.08
N LYS A 59 -5.53 8.15 -3.06
CA LYS A 59 -6.02 8.20 -4.45
C LYS A 59 -5.10 7.40 -5.34
N ARG A 60 -5.67 6.53 -6.16
CA ARG A 60 -4.94 5.94 -7.28
C ARG A 60 -4.66 7.05 -8.31
N ASN A 61 -3.39 7.22 -8.69
CA ASN A 61 -3.00 8.22 -9.66
C ASN A 61 -3.04 7.61 -11.07
N ALA A 62 -4.16 7.81 -11.77
CA ALA A 62 -4.47 7.45 -13.16
C ALA A 62 -4.28 5.97 -13.60
N PRO A 63 -5.05 5.48 -14.59
CA PRO A 63 -4.84 4.14 -15.14
C PRO A 63 -3.58 4.16 -16.01
N CYS A 64 -2.45 3.74 -15.44
CA CYS A 64 -1.35 3.29 -16.28
C CYS A 64 -1.81 2.06 -17.08
N ASP A 65 -1.28 1.91 -18.29
CA ASP A 65 -1.59 0.79 -19.22
C ASP A 65 -1.27 -0.60 -18.63
N ARG A 66 -0.62 -0.66 -17.47
CA ARG A 66 -0.19 -1.86 -16.76
C ARG A 66 -0.54 -1.77 -15.28
N ASP A 67 -1.13 -2.84 -14.74
CA ASP A 67 -1.43 -2.98 -13.30
C ASP A 67 -0.18 -2.82 -12.41
N GLU A 68 1.00 -3.10 -12.94
CA GLU A 68 2.29 -2.96 -12.23
C GLU A 68 2.69 -1.49 -11.99
N ASP A 69 2.11 -0.57 -12.76
CA ASP A 69 2.38 0.88 -12.69
C ASP A 69 1.29 1.63 -11.90
N VAL A 70 0.46 0.92 -11.12
CA VAL A 70 -0.54 1.59 -10.27
C VAL A 70 0.17 2.21 -9.07
N TYR A 71 0.16 3.54 -9.04
CA TYR A 71 0.63 4.34 -7.91
C TYR A 71 -0.56 4.91 -7.13
N TYR A 72 -0.41 4.97 -5.83
CA TYR A 72 -1.31 5.61 -4.90
C TYR A 72 -0.64 6.83 -4.29
N GLU A 73 -1.38 7.90 -4.09
CA GLU A 73 -0.94 9.06 -3.34
C GLU A 73 -1.79 9.20 -2.09
N TYR A 74 -1.11 9.41 -0.96
CA TYR A 74 -1.79 9.75 0.27
C TYR A 74 -2.39 11.15 0.15
N SER A 75 -3.69 11.25 0.42
CA SER A 75 -4.41 12.52 0.41
C SER A 75 -4.60 12.97 1.86
N PRO A 76 -3.74 13.86 2.41
CA PRO A 76 -4.00 14.45 3.72
C PRO A 76 -5.28 15.27 3.61
N HIS A 77 -6.34 14.81 4.29
CA HIS A 77 -7.61 15.51 4.38
C HIS A 77 -7.54 16.72 5.30
#